data_AF-A0A250ILF6-F1
#
_entry.id   AF-A0A250ILF6-F1
#
_cell.length_a   1.000
_cell.length_b   1.000
_cell.length_c   1.000
_cell.angle_alpha   90.00
_cell.angle_beta   90.00
_cell.angle_gamma   90.00
#
_symmetry.space_group_name_H-M   'P 1'
#
loop_
_entity.id
_entity.type
_entity.pdbx_description
1 polymer ?
#
loop_
_entity_poly.entity_id
_entity_poly.type
_entity_poly.pdbx_seq_one_letter_code
_entity_poly.pdbx_strand_id
1 'polypeptide(L)'
;MTICVKRGSMSQSRLIPLLLLLLVACRPPGTVEPVPDGGTGQEPTPGTPPTFTVHAPAEIVSTLPLYRSVHVLLGDGRGFRERLDDSGVVRFHEPIVSGTRDVSLVMVGSTGTVQVKTWLALDGAEVWLPSFMYPQSAIPWTKQGTLSGKVTGAANPSALSVVAVGTGLYGLTTLAGDGSFSIDVRGDAPGEVDLFARETEGPGGKVLRVGLKRDIAVGSGASVSGLEVALDHPVDQSLGVTVAGGFDPEGEASATLQYILGGQLLFSTNASGQLPLSIPAVARTAPFDTLTPMLRVSVGDAATLPGGMVQTAVPVSGTSSAAVSFLNPLRITSPGVGTLEAPARASRSGLVLGWSPDGSAHLTEVELAATIGPGPLDWSVMAPTFITSFTPFALPADIAPVTTIPAGSYRVAATTTWRANVSGYADFFTGSAASSPYEETRTTRLRAYVELQ
;
A
#
# COMPACT_ATOMS: atom_id res chain seq x y z
N MET A 1 78.77 26.16 -25.65
CA MET A 1 78.10 25.26 -26.61
C MET A 1 76.70 25.79 -26.81
N THR A 2 76.47 26.38 -27.98
CA THR A 2 75.24 27.10 -28.33
C THR A 2 74.18 26.10 -28.76
N ILE A 3 73.00 26.10 -28.12
CA ILE A 3 71.74 25.67 -28.72
C ILE A 3 70.62 26.64 -28.30
N CYS A 4 69.75 26.89 -29.27
CA CYS A 4 68.73 27.91 -29.44
C CYS A 4 67.59 28.00 -28.40
N VAL A 5 67.23 29.27 -28.12
CA VAL A 5 65.89 29.91 -28.20
C VAL A 5 64.70 29.24 -27.50
N LYS A 6 64.15 29.91 -26.45
CA LYS A 6 62.92 30.73 -26.58
C LYS A 6 62.77 31.75 -25.44
N ARG A 7 62.55 33.00 -25.86
CA ARG A 7 62.18 34.18 -25.06
C ARG A 7 60.90 33.97 -24.26
N GLY A 8 60.83 34.58 -23.08
CA GLY A 8 59.58 34.75 -22.34
C GLY A 8 59.72 35.30 -20.93
N SER A 9 60.63 36.26 -20.71
CA SER A 9 60.64 37.10 -19.51
C SER A 9 59.45 38.06 -19.55
N MET A 10 58.72 38.21 -18.45
CA MET A 10 58.54 39.55 -17.88
C MET A 10 58.28 39.45 -16.38
N SER A 11 59.40 39.61 -15.68
CA SER A 11 59.47 40.22 -14.36
C SER A 11 59.00 41.67 -14.44
N GLN A 12 58.75 42.20 -13.25
CA GLN A 12 58.75 43.61 -12.87
C GLN A 12 57.41 44.31 -12.95
N SER A 13 57.02 45.12 -11.98
CA SER A 13 57.55 45.47 -10.66
C SER A 13 56.58 46.50 -10.15
N ARG A 14 56.54 46.65 -8.83
CA ARG A 14 55.87 47.73 -8.09
C ARG A 14 54.38 47.52 -8.00
N LEU A 15 53.92 47.21 -6.79
CA LEU A 15 53.04 48.13 -6.07
C LEU A 15 52.92 47.63 -4.62
N ILE A 16 53.90 48.07 -3.84
CA ILE A 16 53.91 48.06 -2.37
C ILE A 16 52.77 48.90 -1.71
N PRO A 17 51.86 49.63 -2.39
CA PRO A 17 50.65 50.16 -1.74
C PRO A 17 49.39 49.28 -1.92
N LEU A 18 49.49 48.02 -2.37
CA LEU A 18 48.30 47.12 -2.46
C LEU A 18 48.01 46.32 -1.17
N LEU A 19 48.96 46.21 -0.24
CA LEU A 19 48.79 45.37 0.95
C LEU A 19 48.06 46.07 2.13
N LEU A 20 47.82 47.39 2.02
CA LEU A 20 47.13 48.19 3.05
C LEU A 20 45.70 48.64 2.64
N LEU A 21 45.25 48.27 1.43
CA LEU A 21 43.87 48.48 0.95
C LEU A 21 43.07 47.16 0.85
N LEU A 22 43.70 46.01 1.13
CA LEU A 22 43.06 44.68 1.19
C LEU A 22 42.55 44.30 2.59
N LEU A 23 42.61 45.22 3.56
CA LEU A 23 42.06 45.07 4.92
C LEU A 23 40.70 45.76 5.12
N VAL A 24 40.07 46.28 4.05
CA VAL A 24 38.73 46.88 4.11
C VAL A 24 37.88 46.45 2.91
N ALA A 25 37.66 45.15 2.73
CA ALA A 25 36.60 44.61 1.85
C ALA A 25 36.34 43.11 2.10
N CYS A 26 36.06 42.71 3.34
CA CYS A 26 35.41 41.43 3.66
C CYS A 26 34.69 41.59 5.00
N ARG A 27 33.63 42.42 5.01
CA ARG A 27 32.62 42.41 6.07
C ARG A 27 31.56 41.39 5.65
N PRO A 28 31.18 40.44 6.51
CA PRO A 28 30.20 39.42 6.19
C PRO A 28 28.83 40.07 5.88
N PRO A 29 28.06 39.54 4.91
CA PRO A 29 26.73 40.05 4.61
C PRO A 29 25.82 39.92 5.83
N GLY A 30 25.06 40.99 6.07
CA GLY A 30 24.22 41.16 7.23
C GLY A 30 23.10 40.13 7.35
N THR A 31 22.73 39.90 8.62
CA THR A 31 21.36 39.72 9.11
C THR A 31 20.37 39.20 8.08
N VAL A 32 20.35 37.87 7.95
CA VAL A 32 19.11 37.15 7.70
C VAL A 32 18.18 37.48 8.87
N GLU A 33 16.98 37.97 8.59
CA GLU A 33 15.90 38.05 9.59
C GLU A 33 15.80 36.72 10.33
N PRO A 34 15.53 36.70 11.64
CA PRO A 34 15.26 35.44 12.32
C PRO A 34 14.07 34.78 11.62
N VAL A 35 14.31 33.61 11.04
CA VAL A 35 13.28 32.59 10.88
C VAL A 35 12.63 32.48 12.27
N PRO A 36 11.31 32.62 12.42
CA PRO A 36 10.70 32.46 13.73
C PRO A 36 11.11 31.09 14.24
N ASP A 37 11.76 31.09 15.40
CA ASP A 37 12.36 29.92 16.03
C ASP A 37 11.42 28.74 15.89
N GLY A 38 11.91 27.72 15.18
CA GLY A 38 11.42 26.37 15.35
C GLY A 38 11.43 26.10 16.85
N GLY A 39 10.27 25.68 17.37
CA GLY A 39 10.13 25.22 18.73
C GLY A 39 11.34 24.36 19.07
N THR A 40 12.13 24.85 20.02
CA THR A 40 13.32 24.16 20.50
C THR A 40 12.90 22.75 20.87
N GLY A 41 13.59 21.75 20.31
CA GLY A 41 13.59 20.37 20.79
C GLY A 41 14.21 20.29 22.18
N GLN A 42 13.64 21.02 23.15
CA GLN A 42 13.73 20.68 24.55
C GLN A 42 12.91 19.41 24.69
N GLU A 43 13.60 18.32 25.00
CA GLU A 43 13.01 17.21 25.74
C GLU A 43 12.18 17.83 26.89
N PRO A 44 10.86 17.62 26.92
CA PRO A 44 10.04 18.24 27.93
C PRO A 44 10.55 17.78 29.29
N THR A 45 10.69 18.75 30.20
CA THR A 45 10.81 18.50 31.64
C THR A 45 9.81 17.39 32.03
N PRO A 46 10.12 16.41 32.91
CA PRO A 46 9.20 15.32 33.20
C PRO A 46 7.93 15.88 33.84
N GLY A 47 6.96 16.18 32.98
CA GLY A 47 5.87 17.10 33.25
C GLY A 47 4.68 16.61 32.45
N THR A 48 3.91 15.75 33.10
CA THR A 48 2.64 15.17 32.65
C THR A 48 2.72 14.31 31.37
N PRO A 49 2.37 13.02 31.43
CA PRO A 49 2.31 12.19 30.23
C PRO A 49 1.32 12.79 29.20
N PRO A 50 1.56 12.62 27.89
CA PRO A 50 0.64 13.11 26.88
C PRO A 50 -0.74 12.51 27.09
N THR A 51 -1.76 13.34 26.90
CA THR A 51 -3.16 12.90 27.03
C THR A 51 -3.66 12.14 25.81
N PHE A 52 -3.03 12.34 24.66
CA PHE A 52 -3.35 11.66 23.42
C PHE A 52 -2.12 11.58 22.52
N THR A 53 -1.81 10.38 22.02
CA THR A 53 -0.67 10.10 21.15
C THR A 53 -1.15 9.51 19.82
N VAL A 54 -0.63 10.03 18.71
CA VAL A 54 -0.94 9.58 17.35
C VAL A 54 0.33 9.08 16.68
N HIS A 55 0.32 7.84 16.21
CA HIS A 55 1.37 7.29 15.35
C HIS A 55 0.90 7.33 13.90
N ALA A 56 1.63 8.03 13.04
CA ALA A 56 1.36 8.13 11.62
C ALA A 56 1.64 6.79 10.91
N PRO A 57 0.98 6.51 9.77
CA PRO A 57 1.25 5.30 9.01
C PRO A 57 2.70 5.26 8.53
N ALA A 58 3.35 4.08 8.60
CA ALA A 58 4.76 3.92 8.20
C ALA A 58 5.05 4.38 6.77
N GLU A 59 4.09 4.22 5.85
CA GLU A 59 4.16 4.72 4.48
C GLU A 59 4.29 6.26 4.43
N ILE A 60 3.52 6.98 5.25
CA ILE A 60 3.60 8.45 5.33
C ILE A 60 4.96 8.86 5.90
N VAL A 61 5.42 8.19 6.97
CA VAL A 61 6.74 8.43 7.54
C VAL A 61 7.85 8.24 6.49
N SER A 62 7.78 7.16 5.71
CA SER A 62 8.74 6.87 4.64
C SER A 62 8.70 7.85 3.46
N THR A 63 7.57 8.54 3.28
CA THR A 63 7.35 9.51 2.19
C THR A 63 7.38 10.96 2.65
N LEU A 64 7.69 11.24 3.92
CA LEU A 64 7.86 12.60 4.45
C LEU A 64 8.72 13.49 3.56
N PRO A 65 9.86 13.03 2.97
CA PRO A 65 10.67 13.88 2.09
C PRO A 65 9.97 14.36 0.81
N LEU A 66 8.86 13.72 0.40
CA LEU A 66 8.05 14.13 -0.76
C LEU A 66 7.13 15.31 -0.42
N TYR A 67 6.87 15.53 0.87
CA TYR A 67 6.00 16.56 1.38
C TYR A 67 6.80 17.75 1.93
N ARG A 68 6.31 18.95 1.68
CA ARG A 68 6.84 20.17 2.30
C ARG A 68 6.56 20.19 3.80
N SER A 69 5.38 19.73 4.17
CA SER A 69 4.93 19.62 5.56
C SER A 69 3.84 18.56 5.69
N VAL A 70 3.79 17.92 6.85
CA VAL A 70 2.70 17.07 7.28
C VAL A 70 2.27 17.52 8.66
N HIS A 71 0.98 17.75 8.87
CA HIS A 71 0.42 18.17 10.14
C HIS A 71 -0.66 17.19 10.60
N VAL A 72 -0.72 16.98 11.92
CA VAL A 72 -1.74 16.20 12.60
C VAL A 72 -2.70 17.16 13.27
N LEU A 73 -3.98 17.08 12.92
CA LEU A 73 -5.06 17.89 13.49
C LEU A 73 -5.98 17.00 14.34
N LEU A 74 -6.46 17.52 15.47
CA LEU A 74 -7.64 16.96 16.15
C LEU A 74 -8.89 17.74 15.69
N GLY A 75 -9.90 17.04 15.20
CA GLY A 75 -11.08 17.64 14.58
C GLY A 75 -10.71 18.52 13.39
N ASP A 76 -11.18 19.77 13.40
CA ASP A 76 -10.92 20.75 12.34
C ASP A 76 -9.55 21.46 12.46
N GLY A 77 -8.78 21.17 13.52
CA GLY A 77 -7.48 21.77 13.77
C GLY A 77 -7.51 23.20 14.30
N ARG A 78 -8.67 23.76 14.69
CA ARG A 78 -8.74 25.10 15.32
C ARG A 78 -8.19 25.13 16.74
N GLY A 79 -8.33 24.03 17.48
CA GLY A 79 -7.86 23.91 18.87
C GLY A 79 -6.50 23.23 19.01
N PHE A 80 -6.33 22.08 18.35
CA PHE A 80 -5.14 21.23 18.53
C PHE A 80 -4.58 20.78 17.19
N ARG A 81 -3.32 21.11 16.96
CA ARG A 81 -2.59 20.80 15.74
C ARG A 81 -1.10 20.78 16.01
N GLU A 82 -0.40 19.84 15.41
CA GLU A 82 1.04 19.69 15.55
C GLU A 82 1.66 19.27 14.23
N ARG A 83 2.91 19.64 14.01
CA ARG A 83 3.66 19.18 12.84
C ARG A 83 4.21 17.78 13.09
N LEU A 84 4.06 16.89 12.10
CA LEU A 84 4.65 15.57 12.14
C LEU A 84 6.16 15.69 11.87
N ASP A 85 6.96 15.08 12.74
CA ASP A 85 8.41 14.99 12.60
C ASP A 85 8.83 13.62 12.05
N ASP A 86 10.15 13.41 11.93
CA ASP A 86 10.73 12.18 11.40
C ASP A 86 10.48 10.95 12.31
N SER A 87 10.02 11.15 13.55
CA SER A 87 9.64 10.04 14.43
C SER A 87 8.31 9.40 14.01
N GLY A 88 7.48 10.14 13.27
CA GLY A 88 6.14 9.70 12.91
C GLY A 88 5.15 9.73 14.07
N VAL A 89 5.48 10.36 15.21
CA VAL A 89 4.64 10.38 16.41
C VAL A 89 4.32 11.81 16.83
N VAL A 90 3.04 12.09 17.08
CA VAL A 90 2.56 13.36 17.64
C VAL A 90 1.93 13.14 19.00
N ARG A 91 2.25 14.04 19.94
CA ARG A 91 1.81 13.98 21.34
C ARG A 91 1.08 15.27 21.72
N PHE A 92 -0.18 15.15 22.12
CA PHE A 92 -1.00 16.27 22.55
C PHE A 92 -1.12 16.32 24.09
N HIS A 93 -0.89 17.51 24.65
CA HIS A 93 -1.05 17.80 26.08
C HIS A 93 -2.28 18.70 26.29
N GLU A 94 -3.08 18.43 27.32
CA GLU A 94 -4.23 19.23 27.77
C GLU A 94 -5.54 19.32 26.95
N PRO A 95 -5.93 18.43 26.03
CA PRO A 95 -7.36 18.29 25.79
C PRO A 95 -7.99 17.64 27.03
N ILE A 96 -9.04 18.22 27.61
CA ILE A 96 -9.94 17.45 28.50
C ILE A 96 -10.56 16.37 27.60
N VAL A 97 -9.96 15.17 27.63
CA VAL A 97 -10.25 14.08 26.70
C VAL A 97 -11.31 13.16 27.30
N SER A 98 -12.57 13.37 26.97
CA SER A 98 -13.58 12.34 27.21
C SER A 98 -14.31 12.07 25.91
N GLY A 99 -14.18 10.85 25.38
CA GLY A 99 -14.90 10.38 24.20
C GLY A 99 -14.05 10.27 22.93
N THR A 100 -14.74 9.86 21.86
CA THR A 100 -14.16 9.58 20.54
C THR A 100 -13.66 10.84 19.82
N ARG A 101 -12.66 10.68 18.95
CA ARG A 101 -11.96 11.80 18.29
C ARG A 101 -11.82 11.61 16.80
N ASP A 102 -11.86 12.71 16.08
CA ASP A 102 -11.46 12.74 14.68
C ASP A 102 -10.01 13.21 14.60
N VAL A 103 -9.20 12.51 13.81
CA VAL A 103 -7.81 12.86 13.54
C VAL A 103 -7.65 13.08 12.05
N SER A 104 -7.02 14.19 11.66
CA SER A 104 -6.71 14.46 10.26
C SER A 104 -5.21 14.65 10.06
N LEU A 105 -4.62 13.90 9.11
CA LEU A 105 -3.31 14.18 8.54
C LEU A 105 -3.47 15.11 7.33
N VAL A 106 -2.87 16.30 7.40
CA VAL A 106 -2.80 17.26 6.29
C VAL A 106 -1.39 17.23 5.73
N MET A 107 -1.26 16.70 4.51
CA MET A 107 0.00 16.54 3.81
C MET A 107 0.07 17.54 2.66
N VAL A 108 1.07 18.41 2.68
CA VAL A 108 1.28 19.44 1.64
C VAL A 108 2.46 19.02 0.78
N GLY A 109 2.21 18.69 -0.48
CA GLY A 109 3.23 18.32 -1.45
C GLY A 109 4.17 19.47 -1.79
N SER A 110 5.36 19.14 -2.29
CA SER A 110 6.35 20.12 -2.75
C SER A 110 5.84 21.04 -3.87
N THR A 111 4.88 20.56 -4.67
CA THR A 111 4.22 21.31 -5.75
C THR A 111 3.02 22.14 -5.26
N GLY A 112 2.70 22.12 -3.95
CA GLY A 112 1.58 22.84 -3.35
C GLY A 112 0.24 22.09 -3.39
N THR A 113 0.20 20.85 -3.87
CA THR A 113 -0.97 19.97 -3.74
C THR A 113 -1.21 19.60 -2.28
N VAL A 114 -2.47 19.44 -1.89
CA VAL A 114 -2.84 19.12 -0.51
C VAL A 114 -3.59 17.79 -0.49
N GLN A 115 -3.19 16.89 0.39
CA GLN A 115 -3.88 15.64 0.65
C GLN A 115 -4.28 15.60 2.12
N VAL A 116 -5.55 15.30 2.37
CA VAL A 116 -6.07 15.14 3.73
C VAL A 116 -6.53 13.71 3.93
N LYS A 117 -6.06 13.06 4.98
CA LYS A 117 -6.56 11.76 5.43
C LYS A 117 -7.19 11.96 6.80
N THR A 118 -8.46 11.61 6.97
CA THR A 118 -9.21 11.78 8.22
C THR A 118 -9.68 10.44 8.73
N TRP A 119 -9.51 10.18 10.03
CA TRP A 119 -10.03 9.02 10.73
C TRP A 119 -11.04 9.48 11.76
N LEU A 120 -12.25 8.94 11.71
CA LEU A 120 -13.37 9.39 12.53
C LEU A 120 -13.57 8.50 13.75
N ALA A 121 -14.00 9.11 14.84
CA ALA A 121 -14.41 8.43 16.06
C ALA A 121 -13.37 7.44 16.63
N LEU A 122 -12.10 7.83 16.61
CA LEU A 122 -11.02 7.12 17.28
C LEU A 122 -11.21 7.15 18.80
N ASP A 123 -11.05 5.99 19.43
CA ASP A 123 -11.11 5.83 20.88
C ASP A 123 -9.73 5.43 21.43
N GLY A 124 -9.47 5.80 22.68
CA GLY A 124 -8.21 5.56 23.38
C GLY A 124 -7.28 6.76 23.46
N ALA A 125 -6.31 6.66 24.37
CA ALA A 125 -5.28 7.68 24.59
C ALA A 125 -4.09 7.55 23.63
N GLU A 126 -3.99 6.46 22.88
CA GLU A 126 -2.90 6.22 21.93
C GLU A 126 -3.43 5.42 20.74
N VAL A 127 -3.13 5.89 19.52
CA VAL A 127 -3.66 5.31 18.29
C VAL A 127 -2.58 5.19 17.22
N TRP A 128 -2.59 4.07 16.49
CA TRP A 128 -1.75 3.82 15.32
C TRP A 128 -2.59 3.92 14.07
N LEU A 129 -2.39 4.96 13.28
CA LEU A 129 -3.18 5.18 12.08
C LEU A 129 -2.79 4.14 11.01
N PRO A 130 -3.75 3.37 10.47
CA PRO A 130 -3.47 2.43 9.40
C PRO A 130 -3.18 3.16 8.08
N SER A 131 -2.36 2.55 7.23
CA SER A 131 -2.24 2.99 5.83
C SER A 131 -3.57 2.79 5.11
N PHE A 132 -3.86 3.69 4.17
CA PHE A 132 -4.83 3.43 3.12
C PHE A 132 -4.18 2.45 2.13
N MET A 133 -4.92 1.41 1.71
CA MET A 133 -4.35 0.17 1.19
C MET A 133 -3.41 0.30 -0.04
N TYR A 134 -2.10 0.54 0.12
CA TYR A 134 -1.05 0.09 -0.81
C TYR A 134 0.34 0.16 -0.14
N PRO A 135 1.02 -0.97 0.08
CA PRO A 135 2.47 -0.96 0.25
C PRO A 135 3.16 -1.43 -1.04
N GLN A 136 3.98 -0.55 -1.63
CA GLN A 136 5.24 -0.92 -2.27
C GLN A 136 6.35 -0.28 -1.43
N SER A 137 7.46 -0.95 -1.12
CA SER A 137 8.62 -0.99 -2.02
C SER A 137 9.66 -1.98 -1.47
N ALA A 138 10.50 -2.48 -2.37
CA ALA A 138 11.55 -3.44 -2.11
C ALA A 138 12.68 -2.90 -1.23
N ILE A 139 13.07 -3.68 -0.22
CA ILE A 139 14.28 -3.50 0.60
C ILE A 139 15.48 -3.99 -0.22
N PRO A 140 16.66 -3.34 -0.16
CA PRO A 140 17.87 -3.85 -0.81
C PRO A 140 18.34 -5.16 -0.16
N TRP A 141 18.23 -6.28 -0.88
CA TRP A 141 18.65 -7.59 -0.39
C TRP A 141 20.11 -7.93 -0.69
N THR A 142 20.79 -8.59 0.26
CA THR A 142 22.14 -9.15 0.05
C THR A 142 22.08 -10.59 -0.45
N LYS A 143 23.07 -11.03 -1.25
CA LYS A 143 23.13 -12.42 -1.72
C LYS A 143 23.48 -13.36 -0.57
N GLN A 144 22.63 -14.36 -0.33
CA GLN A 144 22.78 -15.35 0.75
C GLN A 144 23.33 -16.69 0.26
N GLY A 145 23.12 -17.04 -1.01
CA GLY A 145 23.66 -18.27 -1.61
C GLY A 145 23.25 -18.44 -3.06
N THR A 146 23.67 -19.56 -3.65
CA THR A 146 23.27 -19.96 -5.01
C THR A 146 22.70 -21.36 -5.01
N LEU A 147 21.54 -21.55 -5.63
CA LEU A 147 20.90 -22.85 -5.83
C LEU A 147 21.02 -23.25 -7.29
N SER A 148 21.49 -24.46 -7.60
CA SER A 148 21.52 -24.97 -8.96
C SER A 148 20.95 -26.38 -9.06
N GLY A 149 20.34 -26.66 -10.21
CA GLY A 149 19.55 -27.87 -10.37
C GLY A 149 18.87 -27.98 -11.71
N LYS A 150 17.86 -28.86 -11.77
CA LYS A 150 17.08 -29.17 -12.96
C LYS A 150 15.59 -29.29 -12.65
N VAL A 151 14.76 -28.76 -13.53
CA VAL A 151 13.32 -29.01 -13.55
C VAL A 151 13.02 -30.17 -14.49
N THR A 152 12.26 -31.16 -14.01
CA THR A 152 11.90 -32.37 -14.78
C THR A 152 10.39 -32.46 -14.99
N GLY A 153 9.95 -33.24 -16.00
CA GLY A 153 8.53 -33.45 -16.30
C GLY A 153 7.83 -32.34 -17.12
N ALA A 154 8.58 -31.37 -17.64
CA ALA A 154 8.05 -30.31 -18.51
C ALA A 154 7.72 -30.82 -19.92
N ALA A 155 6.61 -30.37 -20.51
CA ALA A 155 6.31 -30.61 -21.91
C ALA A 155 6.99 -29.58 -22.83
N ASN A 156 7.14 -28.34 -22.35
CA ASN A 156 7.80 -27.25 -23.04
C ASN A 156 8.80 -26.52 -22.12
N PRO A 157 10.11 -26.84 -22.22
CA PRO A 157 11.15 -26.21 -21.40
C PRO A 157 11.23 -24.67 -21.55
N SER A 158 10.79 -24.11 -22.69
CA SER A 158 10.81 -22.67 -22.93
C SER A 158 9.74 -21.88 -22.17
N ALA A 159 8.77 -22.58 -21.55
CA ALA A 159 7.68 -21.99 -20.78
C ALA A 159 7.78 -22.30 -19.28
N LEU A 160 9.01 -22.60 -18.81
CA LEU A 160 9.29 -22.86 -17.41
C LEU A 160 9.71 -21.62 -16.67
N SER A 161 9.36 -21.57 -15.39
CA SER A 161 9.94 -20.64 -14.43
C SER A 161 10.19 -21.35 -13.11
N VAL A 162 11.27 -20.95 -12.44
CA VAL A 162 11.63 -21.46 -11.11
C VAL A 162 11.97 -20.28 -10.20
N VAL A 163 11.46 -20.34 -8.97
CA VAL A 163 11.69 -19.34 -7.93
C VAL A 163 12.08 -20.03 -6.64
N ALA A 164 12.91 -19.35 -5.85
CA ALA A 164 13.20 -19.69 -4.47
C ALA A 164 12.43 -18.72 -3.57
N VAL A 165 11.68 -19.25 -2.60
CA VAL A 165 10.81 -18.48 -1.71
C VAL A 165 11.05 -18.93 -0.28
N GLY A 166 11.37 -18.01 0.61
CA GLY A 166 11.49 -18.26 2.05
C GLY A 166 11.21 -17.00 2.86
N THR A 167 11.15 -17.12 4.19
CA THR A 167 10.91 -15.97 5.06
C THR A 167 12.06 -14.97 4.94
N GLY A 168 11.81 -13.82 4.31
CA GLY A 168 12.83 -12.80 4.04
C GLY A 168 13.88 -13.21 2.99
N LEU A 169 13.64 -14.31 2.27
CA LEU A 169 14.53 -14.87 1.26
C LEU A 169 13.80 -15.00 -0.08
N TYR A 170 14.45 -14.58 -1.17
CA TYR A 170 13.89 -14.65 -2.51
C TYR A 170 14.96 -14.88 -3.56
N GLY A 171 14.63 -15.64 -4.60
CA GLY A 171 15.46 -15.80 -5.78
C GLY A 171 14.62 -16.10 -7.01
N LEU A 172 15.01 -15.53 -8.15
CA LEU A 172 14.39 -15.76 -9.45
C LEU A 172 15.48 -15.96 -10.49
N THR A 173 15.26 -16.85 -11.44
CA THR A 173 16.15 -17.04 -12.58
C THR A 173 15.38 -17.44 -13.83
N THR A 174 16.07 -17.42 -14.96
CA THR A 174 15.63 -18.02 -16.22
C THR A 174 16.28 -19.39 -16.38
N LEU A 175 15.52 -20.38 -16.83
CA LEU A 175 16.04 -21.73 -17.06
C LEU A 175 16.78 -21.81 -18.40
N ALA A 176 17.77 -22.70 -18.48
CA ALA A 176 18.33 -23.16 -19.74
C ALA A 176 17.33 -24.04 -20.49
N GLY A 177 17.51 -24.19 -21.80
CA GLY A 177 16.57 -24.95 -22.66
C GLY A 177 16.48 -26.44 -22.34
N ASP A 178 17.39 -26.98 -21.53
CA ASP A 178 17.36 -28.35 -21.02
C ASP A 178 16.66 -28.47 -19.64
N GLY A 179 16.12 -27.37 -19.11
CA GLY A 179 15.48 -27.29 -17.79
C GLY A 179 16.45 -27.05 -16.63
N SER A 180 17.74 -26.85 -16.90
CA SER A 180 18.73 -26.54 -15.86
C SER A 180 18.57 -25.10 -15.35
N PHE A 181 18.82 -24.86 -14.07
CA PHE A 181 18.71 -23.53 -13.45
C PHE A 181 19.88 -23.23 -12.51
N SER A 182 20.12 -21.93 -12.31
CA SER A 182 20.98 -21.38 -11.26
C SER A 182 20.34 -20.12 -10.71
N ILE A 183 20.01 -20.10 -9.42
CA ILE A 183 19.31 -19.01 -8.73
C ILE A 183 20.22 -18.44 -7.66
N ASP A 184 20.44 -17.13 -7.71
CA ASP A 184 21.01 -16.42 -6.57
C ASP A 184 19.89 -16.07 -5.59
N VAL A 185 19.96 -16.67 -4.40
CA VAL A 185 19.03 -16.39 -3.31
C VAL A 185 19.53 -15.16 -2.56
N ARG A 186 18.63 -14.21 -2.32
CA ARG A 186 18.91 -12.95 -1.65
C ARG A 186 18.00 -12.77 -0.44
N GLY A 187 18.51 -12.12 0.60
CA GLY A 187 17.79 -11.80 1.83
C GLY A 187 18.72 -11.16 2.86
N ASP A 188 18.23 -10.98 4.08
CA ASP A 188 18.97 -10.28 5.14
C ASP A 188 19.83 -11.23 5.99
N ALA A 189 19.45 -12.51 6.06
CA ALA A 189 20.17 -13.53 6.82
C ALA A 189 20.05 -14.90 6.13
N PRO A 190 20.96 -15.85 6.43
CA PRO A 190 20.78 -17.27 6.11
C PRO A 190 19.46 -17.83 6.63
N GLY A 191 18.93 -18.85 5.95
CA GLY A 191 17.68 -19.48 6.31
C GLY A 191 17.30 -20.62 5.36
N GLU A 192 16.03 -20.99 5.35
CA GLU A 192 15.50 -22.01 4.46
C GLU A 192 14.64 -21.39 3.36
N VAL A 193 14.69 -21.99 2.17
CA VAL A 193 13.82 -21.63 1.04
C VAL A 193 13.17 -22.87 0.46
N ASP A 194 12.00 -22.67 -0.10
CA ASP A 194 11.32 -23.62 -0.96
C ASP A 194 11.60 -23.27 -2.43
N LEU A 195 11.90 -24.27 -3.25
CA LEU A 195 12.00 -24.14 -4.70
C LEU A 195 10.67 -24.48 -5.35
N PHE A 196 10.06 -23.50 -5.99
CA PHE A 196 8.82 -23.67 -6.74
C PHE A 196 9.09 -23.55 -8.24
N ALA A 197 8.63 -24.53 -9.00
CA ALA A 197 8.66 -24.53 -10.46
C ALA A 197 7.25 -24.56 -11.03
N ARG A 198 7.04 -23.89 -12.16
CA ARG A 198 5.79 -23.96 -12.92
C ARG A 198 6.05 -23.98 -14.41
N GLU A 199 5.15 -24.63 -15.12
CA GLU A 199 5.02 -24.58 -16.57
C GLU A 199 3.75 -23.83 -16.95
N THR A 200 3.84 -22.94 -17.94
CA THR A 200 2.71 -22.16 -18.45
C THR A 200 2.46 -22.39 -19.94
N GLU A 201 1.25 -22.07 -20.40
CA GLU A 201 0.91 -22.01 -21.82
C GLU A 201 1.54 -20.75 -22.47
N GLY A 202 2.87 -20.76 -22.62
CA GLY A 202 3.66 -19.62 -23.09
C GLY A 202 4.06 -18.63 -21.99
N PRO A 203 4.84 -17.58 -22.30
CA PRO A 203 5.34 -16.62 -21.31
C PRO A 203 4.19 -15.88 -20.62
N GLY A 204 3.96 -16.17 -19.33
CA GLY A 204 2.88 -15.56 -18.53
C GLY A 204 1.49 -16.14 -18.79
N GLY A 205 1.39 -17.24 -19.55
CA GLY A 205 0.12 -17.91 -19.84
C GLY A 205 -0.45 -18.72 -18.66
N LYS A 206 -1.53 -19.44 -18.93
CA LYS A 206 -2.20 -20.32 -17.96
C LYS A 206 -1.21 -21.34 -17.37
N VAL A 207 -1.24 -21.54 -16.05
CA VAL A 207 -0.44 -22.58 -15.38
C VAL A 207 -0.97 -23.96 -15.76
N LEU A 208 -0.07 -24.83 -16.25
CA LEU A 208 -0.40 -26.18 -16.70
C LEU A 208 -0.06 -27.22 -15.63
N ARG A 209 1.08 -27.05 -14.97
CA ARG A 209 1.57 -27.93 -13.90
C ARG A 209 2.59 -27.20 -13.05
N VAL A 210 2.76 -27.70 -11.83
CA VAL A 210 3.66 -27.13 -10.83
C VAL A 210 4.46 -28.22 -10.14
N GLY A 211 5.55 -27.80 -9.51
CA GLY A 211 6.42 -28.61 -8.68
C GLY A 211 6.93 -27.79 -7.52
N LEU A 212 7.10 -28.41 -6.36
CA LEU A 212 7.61 -27.74 -5.17
C LEU A 212 8.60 -28.66 -4.46
N LYS A 213 9.74 -28.11 -4.06
CA LYS A 213 10.72 -28.80 -3.22
C LYS A 213 11.02 -27.94 -2.01
N ARG A 214 10.93 -28.55 -0.83
CA ARG A 214 10.86 -27.80 0.42
C ARG A 214 12.14 -27.82 1.24
N ASP A 215 12.21 -26.85 2.15
CA ASP A 215 13.13 -26.82 3.29
C ASP A 215 14.61 -26.91 2.86
N ILE A 216 14.99 -26.14 1.85
CA ILE A 216 16.36 -26.09 1.32
C ILE A 216 17.13 -25.03 2.10
N ALA A 217 18.11 -25.46 2.90
CA ALA A 217 18.99 -24.57 3.63
C ALA A 217 19.88 -23.73 2.69
N VAL A 218 19.94 -22.41 2.94
CA VAL A 218 20.76 -21.43 2.23
C VAL A 218 21.51 -20.57 3.24
N GLY A 219 22.83 -20.44 3.09
CA GLY A 219 23.60 -19.57 3.98
C GLY A 219 24.99 -19.21 3.49
N SER A 220 25.48 -18.06 3.96
CA SER A 220 26.89 -17.63 3.91
C SER A 220 27.56 -17.69 2.53
N GLY A 221 26.81 -17.43 1.45
CA GLY A 221 27.31 -17.48 0.08
C GLY A 221 27.54 -18.89 -0.47
N ALA A 222 27.10 -19.93 0.26
CA ALA A 222 27.23 -21.32 -0.16
C ALA A 222 26.43 -21.60 -1.44
N SER A 223 26.93 -22.56 -2.21
CA SER A 223 26.24 -23.09 -3.39
C SER A 223 25.68 -24.48 -3.07
N VAL A 224 24.37 -24.65 -3.26
CA VAL A 224 23.70 -25.95 -3.18
C VAL A 224 23.38 -26.38 -4.61
N SER A 225 23.88 -27.54 -5.03
CA SER A 225 23.79 -28.03 -6.41
C SER A 225 23.10 -29.40 -6.50
N GLY A 226 22.74 -29.79 -7.72
CA GLY A 226 22.10 -31.09 -7.98
C GLY A 226 20.65 -31.17 -7.50
N LEU A 227 19.99 -30.03 -7.31
CA LEU A 227 18.59 -29.99 -6.90
C LEU A 227 17.70 -30.42 -8.07
N GLU A 228 16.77 -31.33 -7.82
CA GLU A 228 15.73 -31.70 -8.78
C GLU A 228 14.35 -31.24 -8.30
N VAL A 229 13.59 -30.59 -9.18
CA VAL A 229 12.19 -30.20 -8.95
C VAL A 229 11.33 -30.82 -10.06
N ALA A 230 10.48 -31.79 -9.71
CA ALA A 230 9.58 -32.44 -10.64
C ALA A 230 8.28 -31.64 -10.81
N LEU A 231 7.81 -31.48 -12.04
CA LEU A 231 6.50 -30.91 -12.37
C LEU A 231 5.42 -32.00 -12.35
N ASP A 232 5.13 -32.52 -11.17
CA ASP A 232 4.29 -33.69 -10.93
C ASP A 232 2.84 -33.35 -10.54
N HIS A 233 2.52 -32.06 -10.33
CA HIS A 233 1.17 -31.61 -9.98
C HIS A 233 0.52 -30.87 -11.17
N PRO A 234 -0.20 -31.58 -12.06
CA PRO A 234 -0.98 -30.93 -13.11
C PRO A 234 -2.12 -30.08 -12.53
N VAL A 235 -2.49 -29.04 -13.26
CA VAL A 235 -3.68 -28.21 -12.97
C VAL A 235 -4.89 -28.85 -13.65
N ASP A 236 -5.29 -30.03 -13.17
CA ASP A 236 -6.36 -30.87 -13.73
C ASP A 236 -7.52 -31.12 -12.77
N GLN A 237 -7.41 -30.64 -11.53
CA GLN A 237 -8.51 -30.65 -10.57
C GLN A 237 -9.42 -29.45 -10.78
N SER A 238 -10.60 -29.49 -10.18
CA SER A 238 -11.51 -28.36 -10.13
C SER A 238 -11.99 -28.10 -8.70
N LEU A 239 -12.00 -26.83 -8.33
CA LEU A 239 -12.67 -26.31 -7.15
C LEU A 239 -14.00 -25.66 -7.59
N GLY A 240 -15.12 -26.24 -7.17
CA GLY A 240 -16.43 -25.62 -7.33
C GLY A 240 -16.60 -24.43 -6.39
N VAL A 241 -17.07 -23.29 -6.90
CA VAL A 241 -17.27 -22.06 -6.14
C VAL A 241 -18.72 -21.62 -6.22
N THR A 242 -19.33 -21.48 -5.05
CA THR A 242 -20.72 -21.08 -4.87
C THR A 242 -20.81 -19.86 -3.98
N VAL A 243 -21.93 -19.16 -4.02
CA VAL A 243 -22.24 -18.08 -3.07
C VAL A 243 -23.14 -18.62 -1.98
N ALA A 244 -22.82 -18.28 -0.74
CA ALA A 244 -23.65 -18.53 0.44
C ALA A 244 -24.15 -17.20 1.02
N GLY A 245 -25.25 -17.29 1.77
CA GLY A 245 -25.93 -16.13 2.35
C GLY A 245 -27.10 -15.66 1.47
N GLY A 246 -27.75 -14.58 1.91
CA GLY A 246 -28.96 -14.05 1.27
C GLY A 246 -28.71 -13.05 0.13
N PHE A 247 -27.47 -12.64 -0.10
CA PHE A 247 -27.12 -11.72 -1.19
C PHE A 247 -26.66 -12.51 -2.41
N ASP A 248 -27.37 -12.31 -3.53
CA ASP A 248 -27.07 -12.91 -4.82
C ASP A 248 -26.56 -11.82 -5.78
N PRO A 249 -25.24 -11.74 -6.04
CA PRO A 249 -24.70 -10.70 -6.90
C PRO A 249 -25.05 -10.96 -8.36
N GLU A 250 -25.71 -9.98 -9.00
CA GLU A 250 -25.94 -10.00 -10.44
C GLU A 250 -24.65 -9.67 -11.21
N GLY A 251 -24.39 -10.40 -12.30
CA GLY A 251 -23.30 -10.12 -13.23
C GLY A 251 -22.25 -11.23 -13.33
N GLU A 252 -21.24 -11.00 -14.17
CA GLU A 252 -20.14 -11.95 -14.29
C GLU A 252 -19.23 -11.89 -13.06
N ALA A 253 -18.95 -13.06 -12.51
CA ALA A 253 -17.98 -13.25 -11.46
C ALA A 253 -16.60 -13.56 -12.05
N SER A 254 -15.56 -13.11 -11.37
CA SER A 254 -14.19 -13.55 -11.57
C SER A 254 -13.70 -14.17 -10.27
N ALA A 255 -13.15 -15.38 -10.34
CA ALA A 255 -12.61 -16.07 -9.21
C ALA A 255 -11.16 -16.48 -9.46
N THR A 256 -10.30 -16.22 -8.49
CA THR A 256 -8.87 -16.51 -8.52
C THR A 256 -8.50 -17.34 -7.31
N LEU A 257 -7.88 -18.49 -7.53
CA LEU A 257 -7.32 -19.34 -6.48
C LEU A 257 -5.81 -19.10 -6.40
N GLN A 258 -5.35 -18.55 -5.28
CA GLN A 258 -3.98 -18.12 -5.04
C GLN A 258 -3.27 -19.10 -4.12
N TYR A 259 -2.13 -19.62 -4.56
CA TYR A 259 -1.29 -20.52 -3.76
C TYR A 259 -0.15 -19.69 -3.16
N ILE A 260 -0.23 -19.47 -1.85
CA ILE A 260 0.68 -18.61 -1.11
C ILE A 260 1.54 -19.47 -0.19
N LEU A 261 2.82 -19.14 -0.08
CA LEU A 261 3.78 -19.79 0.82
C LEU A 261 4.70 -18.73 1.43
N GLY A 262 4.87 -18.73 2.75
CA GLY A 262 5.69 -17.72 3.44
C GLY A 262 5.25 -16.26 3.19
N GLY A 263 3.97 -16.04 2.85
CA GLY A 263 3.44 -14.73 2.47
C GLY A 263 3.71 -14.30 1.03
N GLN A 264 4.31 -15.17 0.22
CA GLN A 264 4.60 -14.91 -1.20
C GLN A 264 3.64 -15.72 -2.09
N LEU A 265 3.14 -15.08 -3.16
CA LEU A 265 2.32 -15.74 -4.17
C LEU A 265 3.20 -16.62 -5.07
N LEU A 266 3.01 -17.93 -5.05
CA LEU A 266 3.71 -18.86 -5.94
C LEU A 266 3.09 -18.85 -7.33
N PHE A 267 1.77 -19.05 -7.38
CA PHE A 267 0.98 -19.03 -8.60
C PHE A 267 -0.49 -18.82 -8.29
N SER A 268 -1.26 -18.55 -9.33
CA SER A 268 -2.71 -18.48 -9.26
C SER A 268 -3.36 -19.12 -10.47
N THR A 269 -4.55 -19.67 -10.27
CA THR A 269 -5.47 -20.08 -11.33
C THR A 269 -6.72 -19.22 -11.27
N ASN A 270 -7.45 -19.11 -12.37
CA ASN A 270 -8.64 -18.28 -12.44
C ASN A 270 -9.74 -18.91 -13.30
N ALA A 271 -10.96 -18.44 -13.07
CA ALA A 271 -12.13 -18.69 -13.91
C ALA A 271 -13.04 -17.45 -13.86
N SER A 272 -13.78 -17.21 -14.92
CA SER A 272 -14.76 -16.13 -15.00
C SER A 272 -16.05 -16.61 -15.68
N GLY A 273 -17.17 -15.99 -15.33
CA GLY A 273 -18.49 -16.31 -15.87
C GLY A 273 -19.59 -16.15 -14.82
N GLN A 274 -20.75 -16.77 -15.05
CA GLN A 274 -21.84 -16.78 -14.07
C GLN A 274 -21.54 -17.77 -12.95
N LEU A 275 -21.93 -17.43 -11.72
CA LEU A 275 -21.86 -18.36 -10.58
C LEU A 275 -22.94 -19.45 -10.74
N PRO A 276 -22.68 -20.71 -10.34
CA PRO A 276 -21.44 -21.20 -9.72
C PRO A 276 -20.28 -21.35 -10.71
N LEU A 277 -19.06 -21.14 -10.23
CA LEU A 277 -17.83 -21.26 -11.02
C LEU A 277 -17.08 -22.56 -10.72
N SER A 278 -16.24 -22.98 -11.67
CA SER A 278 -15.34 -24.13 -11.57
C SER A 278 -13.93 -23.63 -11.84
N ILE A 279 -13.09 -23.57 -10.81
CA ILE A 279 -11.73 -23.01 -10.91
C ILE A 279 -10.73 -24.16 -11.04
N PRO A 280 -9.82 -24.13 -12.04
CA PRO A 280 -8.75 -25.11 -12.14
C PRO A 280 -7.88 -25.13 -10.87
N ALA A 281 -7.54 -26.30 -10.37
CA ALA A 281 -6.74 -26.48 -9.16
C ALA A 281 -5.72 -27.60 -9.34
N VAL A 282 -4.78 -27.68 -8.40
CA VAL A 282 -3.85 -28.82 -8.29
C VAL A 282 -4.33 -29.74 -7.19
N ALA A 283 -3.95 -31.02 -7.27
CA ALA A 283 -4.17 -31.95 -6.17
C ALA A 283 -3.49 -31.46 -4.89
N ARG A 284 -4.18 -31.53 -3.75
CA ARG A 284 -3.60 -31.20 -2.43
C ARG A 284 -2.91 -32.40 -1.80
N THR A 285 -1.97 -32.96 -2.54
CA THR A 285 -1.07 -34.03 -2.10
C THR A 285 0.29 -33.44 -1.75
N ALA A 286 1.12 -34.18 -1.01
CA ALA A 286 2.48 -33.74 -0.73
C ALA A 286 3.20 -33.39 -2.03
N PRO A 287 3.92 -32.27 -2.11
CA PRO A 287 4.24 -31.33 -1.03
C PRO A 287 3.30 -30.10 -0.89
N PHE A 288 2.16 -30.08 -1.60
CA PHE A 288 1.17 -29.00 -1.61
C PHE A 288 0.04 -29.16 -0.57
N ASP A 289 -0.03 -30.30 0.11
CA ASP A 289 -1.01 -30.65 1.15
C ASP A 289 -1.04 -29.70 2.36
N THR A 290 0.08 -29.06 2.63
CA THR A 290 0.22 -28.06 3.72
C THR A 290 -0.09 -26.62 3.29
N LEU A 291 -0.28 -26.37 1.98
CA LEU A 291 -0.66 -25.03 1.52
C LEU A 291 -2.13 -24.79 1.81
N THR A 292 -2.45 -23.57 2.24
CA THR A 292 -3.83 -23.09 2.32
C THR A 292 -4.05 -22.06 1.21
N PRO A 293 -4.63 -22.46 0.06
CA PRO A 293 -4.90 -21.53 -1.03
C PRO A 293 -5.92 -20.48 -0.61
N MET A 294 -5.73 -19.25 -1.06
CA MET A 294 -6.71 -18.18 -0.94
C MET A 294 -7.61 -18.13 -2.17
N LEU A 295 -8.91 -18.31 -1.98
CA LEU A 295 -9.89 -18.03 -3.02
C LEU A 295 -10.33 -16.58 -2.92
N ARG A 296 -10.09 -15.81 -3.98
CA ARG A 296 -10.64 -14.47 -4.16
C ARG A 296 -11.73 -14.52 -5.22
N VAL A 297 -12.94 -14.10 -4.88
CA VAL A 297 -14.07 -13.97 -5.80
C VAL A 297 -14.48 -12.51 -5.85
N SER A 298 -14.69 -11.97 -7.03
CA SER A 298 -15.23 -10.62 -7.26
C SER A 298 -16.38 -10.66 -8.24
N VAL A 299 -17.40 -9.85 -8.02
CA VAL A 299 -18.53 -9.67 -8.95
C VAL A 299 -18.77 -8.18 -9.15
N GLY A 300 -19.07 -7.80 -10.39
CA GLY A 300 -19.28 -6.40 -10.79
C GLY A 300 -17.99 -5.61 -11.02
N ASP A 301 -18.16 -4.36 -11.41
CA ASP A 301 -17.08 -3.39 -11.62
C ASP A 301 -17.32 -2.19 -10.69
N ALA A 302 -16.26 -1.71 -10.04
CA ALA A 302 -16.35 -0.58 -9.13
C ALA A 302 -16.98 0.66 -9.80
N ALA A 303 -16.81 0.85 -11.11
CA ALA A 303 -17.36 1.96 -11.89
C ALA A 303 -18.82 1.79 -12.31
N THR A 304 -19.42 0.60 -12.15
CA THR A 304 -20.83 0.35 -12.50
C THR A 304 -21.77 0.84 -11.41
N LEU A 305 -22.81 1.59 -11.78
CA LEU A 305 -23.80 2.18 -10.87
C LEU A 305 -25.23 1.73 -11.21
N PRO A 306 -26.12 1.54 -10.21
CA PRO A 306 -25.84 1.35 -8.79
C PRO A 306 -25.44 -0.12 -8.53
N GLY A 307 -24.21 -0.39 -8.08
CA GLY A 307 -23.81 -1.77 -7.77
C GLY A 307 -22.36 -1.93 -7.36
N GLY A 308 -21.45 -1.19 -8.01
CA GLY A 308 -20.02 -1.29 -7.75
C GLY A 308 -19.49 -2.72 -7.92
N MET A 309 -18.41 -3.00 -7.20
CA MET A 309 -17.80 -4.33 -7.11
C MET A 309 -17.94 -4.86 -5.69
N VAL A 310 -18.34 -6.12 -5.56
CA VAL A 310 -18.20 -6.89 -4.32
C VAL A 310 -17.03 -7.86 -4.49
N GLN A 311 -16.26 -8.08 -3.43
CA GLN A 311 -15.13 -8.99 -3.44
C GLN A 311 -15.00 -9.68 -2.09
N THR A 312 -14.77 -10.99 -2.11
CA THR A 312 -14.47 -11.80 -0.93
C THR A 312 -13.19 -12.58 -1.19
N ALA A 313 -12.30 -12.62 -0.21
CA ALA A 313 -11.17 -13.52 -0.18
C ALA A 313 -11.32 -14.45 1.03
N VAL A 314 -11.33 -15.78 0.83
CA VAL A 314 -11.43 -16.80 1.90
C VAL A 314 -10.30 -17.85 1.79
N PRO A 315 -9.72 -18.31 2.91
CA PRO A 315 -8.83 -19.46 2.90
C PRO A 315 -9.65 -20.71 2.58
N VAL A 316 -9.21 -21.49 1.59
CA VAL A 316 -9.92 -22.70 1.19
C VAL A 316 -9.30 -23.89 1.91
N SER A 317 -10.05 -24.51 2.82
CA SER A 317 -9.66 -25.76 3.50
C SER A 317 -10.11 -27.01 2.73
N GLY A 318 -11.22 -26.93 1.99
CA GLY A 318 -11.77 -28.03 1.19
C GLY A 318 -11.01 -28.28 -0.12
N THR A 319 -11.12 -29.51 -0.65
CA THR A 319 -10.43 -29.91 -1.89
C THR A 319 -11.30 -29.78 -3.14
N SER A 320 -12.64 -29.82 -3.03
CA SER A 320 -13.54 -29.90 -4.19
C SER A 320 -14.59 -28.78 -4.27
N SER A 321 -14.92 -28.11 -3.16
CA SER A 321 -15.88 -27.00 -3.16
C SER A 321 -15.56 -25.95 -2.12
N ALA A 322 -15.90 -24.70 -2.43
CA ALA A 322 -15.88 -23.56 -1.53
C ALA A 322 -17.19 -22.75 -1.67
N ALA A 323 -17.66 -22.22 -0.55
CA ALA A 323 -18.76 -21.27 -0.51
C ALA A 323 -18.23 -19.93 0.00
N VAL A 324 -18.56 -18.84 -0.70
CA VAL A 324 -18.18 -17.48 -0.30
C VAL A 324 -19.42 -16.65 0.00
N SER A 325 -19.32 -15.74 0.97
CA SER A 325 -20.35 -14.74 1.23
C SER A 325 -19.81 -13.36 0.93
N PHE A 326 -20.63 -12.49 0.35
CA PHE A 326 -20.29 -11.09 0.11
C PHE A 326 -20.95 -10.16 1.12
N LEU A 327 -20.40 -8.96 1.24
CA LEU A 327 -21.11 -7.83 1.83
C LEU A 327 -22.13 -7.30 0.82
N ASN A 328 -23.21 -6.70 1.32
CA ASN A 328 -24.14 -5.94 0.48
C ASN A 328 -23.41 -4.72 -0.15
N PRO A 329 -23.73 -4.35 -1.41
CA PRO A 329 -23.11 -3.23 -2.09
C PRO A 329 -23.22 -1.91 -1.32
N LEU A 330 -22.06 -1.28 -1.10
CA LEU A 330 -21.95 0.10 -0.63
C LEU A 330 -22.61 1.07 -1.63
N ARG A 331 -23.28 2.10 -1.09
CA ARG A 331 -23.87 3.18 -1.89
C ARG A 331 -23.35 4.54 -1.45
N ILE A 332 -23.08 5.44 -2.40
CA ILE A 332 -22.95 6.88 -2.11
C ILE A 332 -24.35 7.48 -2.03
N THR A 333 -24.62 8.20 -0.94
CA THR A 333 -25.90 8.87 -0.70
C THR A 333 -25.79 10.39 -0.89
N SER A 334 -24.59 10.96 -0.74
CA SER A 334 -24.31 12.38 -0.99
C SER A 334 -22.83 12.61 -1.34
N PRO A 335 -22.49 13.55 -2.22
CA PRO A 335 -23.40 14.20 -3.17
C PRO A 335 -24.01 13.18 -4.13
N GLY A 336 -24.95 13.60 -4.99
CA GLY A 336 -25.29 12.80 -6.16
C GLY A 336 -24.01 12.52 -6.98
N VAL A 337 -23.86 11.29 -7.45
CA VAL A 337 -22.70 10.85 -8.25
C VAL A 337 -23.17 10.21 -9.56
N GLY A 338 -22.30 10.23 -10.57
CA GLY A 338 -22.54 9.62 -11.88
C GLY A 338 -21.32 8.84 -12.39
N THR A 339 -21.36 8.43 -13.66
CA THR A 339 -20.21 7.80 -14.33
C THR A 339 -19.20 8.86 -14.75
N LEU A 340 -18.04 8.44 -15.26
CA LEU A 340 -17.02 9.37 -15.76
C LEU A 340 -17.54 10.22 -16.92
N GLU A 341 -18.35 9.62 -17.79
CA GLU A 341 -18.91 10.24 -19.00
C GLU A 341 -20.10 11.16 -18.67
N ALA A 342 -20.79 10.89 -17.57
CA ALA A 342 -21.95 11.64 -17.11
C ALA A 342 -21.86 11.91 -15.60
N PRO A 343 -20.89 12.74 -15.15
CA PRO A 343 -20.74 13.07 -13.75
C PRO A 343 -21.96 13.88 -13.27
N ALA A 344 -22.43 13.58 -12.07
CA ALA A 344 -23.45 14.39 -11.42
C ALA A 344 -22.88 15.76 -11.03
N ARG A 345 -23.73 16.75 -10.80
CA ARG A 345 -23.31 18.09 -10.35
C ARG A 345 -23.68 18.31 -8.89
N ALA A 346 -22.79 18.92 -8.13
CA ALA A 346 -23.05 19.29 -6.74
C ALA A 346 -22.42 20.64 -6.38
N SER A 347 -23.01 21.31 -5.39
CA SER A 347 -22.41 22.54 -4.86
C SER A 347 -21.26 22.21 -3.94
N ARG A 348 -20.20 23.04 -3.98
CA ARG A 348 -19.15 23.02 -2.96
C ARG A 348 -19.61 23.54 -1.60
N SER A 349 -20.57 24.46 -1.62
CA SER A 349 -21.12 25.03 -0.40
C SER A 349 -21.98 23.98 0.30
N GLY A 350 -21.65 23.65 1.54
CA GLY A 350 -22.35 22.62 2.30
C GLY A 350 -22.13 21.20 1.78
N LEU A 351 -20.99 20.93 1.12
CA LEU A 351 -20.64 19.59 0.65
C LEU A 351 -20.62 18.59 1.82
N VAL A 352 -21.41 17.53 1.69
CA VAL A 352 -21.41 16.37 2.60
C VAL A 352 -21.11 15.12 1.79
N LEU A 353 -20.09 14.37 2.22
CA LEU A 353 -19.81 13.03 1.74
C LEU A 353 -20.67 12.07 2.56
N GLY A 354 -21.64 11.41 1.94
CA GLY A 354 -22.56 10.48 2.57
C GLY A 354 -22.51 9.12 1.90
N TRP A 355 -22.57 8.06 2.70
CA TRP A 355 -22.49 6.67 2.25
C TRP A 355 -23.43 5.75 3.05
N SER A 356 -23.71 4.58 2.51
CA SER A 356 -24.50 3.52 3.17
C SER A 356 -23.77 2.19 3.00
N PRO A 357 -23.05 1.72 4.04
CA PRO A 357 -22.29 0.48 3.99
C PRO A 357 -23.17 -0.72 4.38
N ASP A 358 -22.65 -1.93 4.18
CA ASP A 358 -23.19 -3.13 4.83
C ASP A 358 -23.01 -3.04 6.36
N GLY A 359 -24.06 -3.32 7.11
CA GLY A 359 -24.06 -3.20 8.58
C GLY A 359 -23.17 -4.21 9.31
N SER A 360 -22.72 -5.28 8.64
CA SER A 360 -21.77 -6.25 9.19
C SER A 360 -20.31 -5.84 9.00
N ALA A 361 -20.02 -4.86 8.14
CA ALA A 361 -18.65 -4.44 7.91
C ALA A 361 -18.08 -3.66 9.10
N HIS A 362 -16.75 -3.62 9.19
CA HIS A 362 -16.04 -3.00 10.31
C HIS A 362 -15.66 -1.55 10.05
N LEU A 363 -15.37 -1.20 8.79
CA LEU A 363 -15.03 0.17 8.41
C LEU A 363 -15.47 0.54 7.00
N THR A 364 -15.57 1.84 6.75
CA THR A 364 -15.76 2.44 5.44
C THR A 364 -14.68 3.50 5.19
N GLU A 365 -14.10 3.46 4.00
CA GLU A 365 -13.21 4.48 3.46
C GLU A 365 -13.93 5.22 2.33
N VAL A 366 -13.88 6.55 2.32
CA VAL A 366 -14.40 7.41 1.25
C VAL A 366 -13.34 8.41 0.85
N GLU A 367 -13.01 8.44 -0.43
CA GLU A 367 -12.07 9.35 -1.06
C GLU A 367 -12.82 10.26 -2.03
N LEU A 368 -12.59 11.56 -1.91
CA LEU A 368 -12.89 12.58 -2.90
C LEU A 368 -11.54 13.12 -3.42
N ALA A 369 -11.21 12.80 -4.67
CA ALA A 369 -9.94 13.21 -5.28
C ALA A 369 -10.18 13.74 -6.68
N ALA A 370 -9.33 14.65 -7.16
CA ALA A 370 -9.44 15.15 -8.53
C ALA A 370 -9.39 14.01 -9.56
N THR A 371 -10.17 14.14 -10.65
CA THR A 371 -10.24 13.10 -11.69
C THR A 371 -8.93 12.94 -12.46
N ILE A 372 -8.14 14.02 -12.60
CA ILE A 372 -6.92 14.07 -13.41
C ILE A 372 -5.74 14.53 -12.55
N GLY A 373 -4.80 13.62 -12.29
CA GLY A 373 -3.60 13.91 -11.52
C GLY A 373 -3.88 14.23 -10.04
N PRO A 374 -2.85 14.62 -9.27
CA PRO A 374 -3.06 15.07 -7.89
C PRO A 374 -3.85 16.38 -7.90
N GLY A 375 -4.96 16.40 -7.15
CA GLY A 375 -5.80 17.57 -7.04
C GLY A 375 -5.14 18.71 -6.26
N PRO A 376 -5.68 19.94 -6.32
CA PRO A 376 -5.24 21.01 -5.43
C PRO A 376 -5.51 20.65 -3.96
N LEU A 377 -6.60 19.90 -3.72
CA LEU A 377 -6.99 19.35 -2.44
C LEU A 377 -7.76 18.04 -2.63
N ASP A 378 -7.16 16.93 -2.23
CA ASP A 378 -7.80 15.61 -2.17
C ASP A 378 -8.11 15.24 -0.72
N TRP A 379 -9.22 14.54 -0.47
CA TRP A 379 -9.67 14.19 0.87
C TRP A 379 -10.08 12.73 0.97
N SER A 380 -9.50 12.00 1.91
CA SER A 380 -9.88 10.64 2.28
C SER A 380 -10.39 10.60 3.71
N VAL A 381 -11.42 9.81 3.95
CA VAL A 381 -12.06 9.63 5.25
C VAL A 381 -12.15 8.14 5.53
N MET A 382 -11.77 7.72 6.73
CA MET A 382 -11.99 6.37 7.25
C MET A 382 -12.89 6.46 8.47
N ALA A 383 -13.97 5.70 8.47
CA ALA A 383 -15.01 5.79 9.50
C ALA A 383 -15.46 4.39 9.94
N PRO A 384 -15.94 4.22 11.18
CA PRO A 384 -16.70 3.06 11.57
C PRO A 384 -18.04 3.04 10.80
N THR A 385 -18.60 1.86 10.58
CA THR A 385 -19.79 1.68 9.73
C THR A 385 -21.07 2.31 10.25
N PHE A 386 -21.14 2.66 11.54
CA PHE A 386 -22.25 3.42 12.11
C PHE A 386 -22.19 4.94 11.79
N ILE A 387 -21.05 5.46 11.34
CA ILE A 387 -20.92 6.81 10.81
C ILE A 387 -21.07 6.75 9.30
N THR A 388 -22.10 7.42 8.78
CA THR A 388 -22.52 7.34 7.38
C THR A 388 -22.31 8.64 6.61
N SER A 389 -21.66 9.64 7.23
CA SER A 389 -21.40 10.91 6.56
C SER A 389 -20.23 11.68 7.18
N PHE A 390 -19.60 12.51 6.36
CA PHE A 390 -18.56 13.45 6.76
C PHE A 390 -18.67 14.76 5.98
N THR A 391 -18.39 15.88 6.64
CA THR A 391 -18.35 17.21 6.02
C THR A 391 -16.90 17.70 6.00
N PRO A 392 -16.26 17.79 4.83
CA PRO A 392 -14.95 18.43 4.71
C PRO A 392 -15.00 19.85 5.25
N PHE A 393 -13.96 20.24 5.99
CA PHE A 393 -13.86 21.56 6.62
C PHE A 393 -12.75 22.40 5.98
N ALA A 394 -12.81 23.71 6.23
CA ALA A 394 -11.75 24.60 5.78
C ALA A 394 -10.47 24.36 6.59
N LEU A 395 -9.38 23.98 5.92
CA LEU A 395 -8.08 23.82 6.55
C LEU A 395 -7.55 25.18 7.05
N PRO A 396 -6.78 25.20 8.15
CA PRO A 396 -6.13 26.43 8.59
C PRO A 396 -5.18 27.00 7.53
N ALA A 397 -5.31 28.31 7.27
CA ALA A 397 -4.60 28.99 6.17
C ALA A 397 -3.08 29.05 6.36
N ASP A 398 -2.60 28.87 7.59
CA ASP A 398 -1.19 28.79 7.93
C ASP A 398 -0.57 27.41 7.67
N ILE A 399 -1.40 26.38 7.45
CA ILE A 399 -0.96 24.99 7.24
C ILE A 399 -0.96 24.61 5.77
N ALA A 400 -1.99 25.03 5.02
CA ALA A 400 -2.24 24.57 3.65
C ALA A 400 -2.46 25.76 2.69
N PRO A 401 -1.84 25.73 1.49
CA PRO A 401 -2.04 26.76 0.47
C PRO A 401 -3.45 26.74 -0.14
N VAL A 402 -4.12 25.58 -0.11
CA VAL A 402 -5.50 25.39 -0.53
C VAL A 402 -6.29 24.93 0.68
N THR A 403 -7.23 25.75 1.13
CA THR A 403 -7.93 25.53 2.40
C THR A 403 -9.31 24.90 2.23
N THR A 404 -9.90 24.96 1.04
CA THR A 404 -11.23 24.40 0.74
C THR A 404 -11.21 23.69 -0.59
N ILE A 405 -12.12 22.73 -0.77
CA ILE A 405 -12.21 21.95 -2.01
C ILE A 405 -12.58 22.90 -3.16
N PRO A 406 -11.73 23.05 -4.20
CA PRO A 406 -12.02 23.92 -5.32
C PRO A 406 -13.06 23.33 -6.27
N ALA A 407 -13.58 24.15 -7.19
CA ALA A 407 -14.46 23.68 -8.26
C ALA A 407 -13.71 22.74 -9.21
N GLY A 408 -14.43 21.82 -9.83
CA GLY A 408 -13.90 20.91 -10.84
C GLY A 408 -14.45 19.49 -10.75
N SER A 409 -13.83 18.61 -11.52
CA SER A 409 -14.20 17.20 -11.62
C SER A 409 -13.46 16.35 -10.58
N TYR A 410 -14.23 15.58 -9.81
CA TYR A 410 -13.73 14.70 -8.76
C TYR A 410 -14.21 13.26 -8.97
N ARG A 411 -13.30 12.34 -8.69
CA ARG A 411 -13.59 10.94 -8.40
C ARG A 411 -14.06 10.84 -6.94
N VAL A 412 -15.18 10.15 -6.74
CA VAL A 412 -15.61 9.64 -5.44
C VAL A 412 -15.34 8.14 -5.44
N ALA A 413 -14.36 7.69 -4.66
CA ALA A 413 -14.10 6.28 -4.45
C ALA A 413 -14.52 5.89 -3.03
N ALA A 414 -15.18 4.76 -2.84
CA ALA A 414 -15.55 4.31 -1.53
C ALA A 414 -15.37 2.80 -1.39
N THR A 415 -14.86 2.38 -0.25
CA THR A 415 -14.59 0.98 0.08
C THR A 415 -15.18 0.68 1.45
N THR A 416 -15.80 -0.49 1.60
CA THR A 416 -16.21 -1.00 2.91
C THR A 416 -15.55 -2.34 3.13
N THR A 417 -15.08 -2.60 4.36
CA THR A 417 -14.22 -3.75 4.66
C THR A 417 -14.71 -4.49 5.91
N TRP A 418 -14.75 -5.82 5.80
CA TRP A 418 -14.88 -6.77 6.90
C TRP A 418 -13.66 -7.71 6.92
N ARG A 419 -13.24 -8.10 8.12
CA ARG A 419 -12.03 -8.89 8.38
C ARG A 419 -12.27 -9.89 9.49
N ALA A 420 -11.92 -11.16 9.28
CA ALA A 420 -12.28 -12.23 10.23
C ALA A 420 -11.56 -12.17 11.59
N ASN A 421 -10.38 -11.56 11.66
CA ASN A 421 -9.59 -11.45 12.89
C ASN A 421 -9.81 -10.12 13.63
N VAL A 422 -10.71 -9.28 13.14
CA VAL A 422 -11.05 -8.00 13.73
C VAL A 422 -12.42 -8.10 14.40
N SER A 423 -12.52 -7.61 15.63
CA SER A 423 -13.78 -7.52 16.38
C SER A 423 -14.55 -6.24 16.07
N GLY A 424 -13.87 -5.20 15.59
CA GLY A 424 -14.50 -3.95 15.18
C GLY A 424 -13.51 -2.87 14.76
N TYR A 425 -14.04 -1.66 14.51
CA TYR A 425 -13.26 -0.52 13.99
C TYR A 425 -12.00 -0.18 14.80
N ALA A 426 -12.06 -0.27 16.14
CA ALA A 426 -10.94 0.09 17.02
C ALA A 426 -9.69 -0.79 16.83
N ASP A 427 -9.85 -2.06 16.45
CA ASP A 427 -8.71 -3.00 16.33
C ASP A 427 -7.74 -2.59 15.23
N PHE A 428 -8.21 -1.86 14.21
CA PHE A 428 -7.38 -1.30 13.13
C PHE A 428 -6.37 -0.26 13.62
N PHE A 429 -6.55 0.27 14.84
CA PHE A 429 -5.74 1.36 15.39
C PHE A 429 -4.78 0.94 16.50
N THR A 430 -4.64 -0.36 16.74
CA THR A 430 -3.83 -0.90 17.86
C THR A 430 -2.37 -1.16 17.49
N GLY A 431 -1.98 -0.98 16.21
CA GLY A 431 -0.65 -1.32 15.71
C GLY A 431 -0.37 -2.83 15.62
N SER A 432 -1.31 -3.68 16.08
CA SER A 432 -1.12 -5.13 16.20
C SER A 432 -1.72 -5.96 15.06
N ALA A 433 -2.56 -5.34 14.22
CA ALA A 433 -3.22 -5.99 13.09
C ALA A 433 -2.25 -6.21 11.91
N ALA A 434 -1.24 -7.06 12.10
CA ALA A 434 -0.48 -7.62 10.98
C ALA A 434 -1.45 -8.42 10.10
N SER A 435 -1.64 -7.98 8.85
CA SER A 435 -2.51 -8.68 7.91
C SER A 435 -1.95 -10.08 7.65
N SER A 436 -2.64 -11.11 8.13
CA SER A 436 -2.32 -12.47 7.72
C SER A 436 -2.71 -12.62 6.24
N PRO A 437 -1.82 -13.14 5.37
CA PRO A 437 -2.17 -13.36 3.97
C PRO A 437 -3.24 -14.45 3.79
N TYR A 438 -3.58 -15.17 4.86
CA TYR A 438 -4.60 -16.24 4.88
C TYR A 438 -5.89 -15.82 5.59
N GLU A 439 -6.08 -14.52 5.78
CA GLU A 439 -7.25 -13.98 6.45
C GLU A 439 -8.46 -13.91 5.51
N GLU A 440 -9.63 -14.29 6.02
CA GLU A 440 -10.85 -13.98 5.29
C GLU A 440 -11.13 -12.47 5.33
N THR A 441 -11.30 -11.90 4.14
CA THR A 441 -11.63 -10.49 3.97
C THR A 441 -12.81 -10.35 3.02
N ARG A 442 -13.72 -9.44 3.33
CA ARG A 442 -14.83 -9.10 2.43
C ARG A 442 -14.82 -7.61 2.22
N THR A 443 -14.96 -7.18 0.98
CA THR A 443 -14.87 -5.77 0.61
C THR A 443 -15.90 -5.43 -0.45
N THR A 444 -16.46 -4.23 -0.37
CA THR A 444 -17.17 -3.61 -1.50
C THR A 444 -16.37 -2.42 -1.99
N ARG A 445 -16.41 -2.13 -3.29
CA ARG A 445 -15.80 -0.94 -3.87
C ARG A 445 -16.77 -0.26 -4.82
N LEU A 446 -16.77 1.06 -4.75
CA LEU A 446 -17.54 1.92 -5.62
C LEU A 446 -16.63 3.03 -6.11
N ARG A 447 -16.69 3.34 -7.40
CA ARG A 447 -16.00 4.44 -8.05
C ARG A 447 -17.04 5.20 -8.86
N ALA A 448 -17.21 6.47 -8.54
CA ALA A 448 -18.15 7.35 -9.20
C ALA A 448 -17.53 8.73 -9.37
N TYR A 449 -18.27 9.65 -10.01
CA TYR A 449 -17.76 10.97 -10.39
C TYR A 449 -18.78 12.07 -10.10
N VAL A 450 -18.25 13.23 -9.70
CA VAL A 450 -19.03 14.43 -9.42
C VAL A 450 -18.29 15.66 -9.93
N GLU A 451 -19.04 16.61 -10.49
CA GLU A 451 -18.59 17.94 -10.87
C GLU A 451 -19.01 18.93 -9.78
N LEU A 452 -18.04 19.50 -9.08
CA LEU A 452 -18.25 20.46 -8.01
C LEU A 452 -18.24 21.89 -8.55
N GLN A 453 -19.29 22.66 -8.23
CA GLN A 453 -19.51 24.04 -8.68
C GLN A 453 -19.41 25.04 -7.51
#